data_AF-A0A844FMV9-F1
#
_entry.id   AF-A0A844FMV9-F1
#
_cell.length_a   1.000
_cell.length_b   1.000
_cell.length_c   1.000
_cell.angle_alpha   90.00
_cell.angle_beta   90.00
_cell.angle_gamma   90.00
#
_symmetry.space_group_name_H-M   'P 1'
#
loop_
_entity.id
_entity.type
_entity.pdbx_description
1 polymer ?
#
loop_
_entity_poly.entity_id
_entity_poly.type
_entity_poly.pdbx_seq_one_letter_code
_entity_poly.pdbx_strand_id
1 'polypeptide(L)'
;MKKSKSNVSAAEQARRNRVFLWTVFVIVINALSVFTKLWIFQALAMVGTAYALYRIVVWDNVNNRYSRKYYDWAGHKKSTSKKQSMNSN
;
A
#
# COMPACT_ATOMS: atom_id res chain seq x y z
N MET A 1 11.01 15.41 29.92
CA MET A 1 11.40 14.38 28.93
C MET A 1 11.17 14.93 27.52
N LYS A 2 12.24 15.35 26.81
CA LYS A 2 12.13 15.66 25.37
C LYS A 2 11.92 14.33 24.65
N LYS A 3 10.73 14.08 24.10
CA LYS A 3 10.51 12.99 23.14
C LYS A 3 11.42 13.29 21.95
N SER A 4 12.57 12.60 21.88
CA SER A 4 13.39 12.61 20.68
C SER A 4 12.45 12.22 19.54
N LYS A 5 12.28 13.12 18.57
CA LYS A 5 11.56 12.83 17.33
C LYS A 5 12.26 11.61 16.76
N SER A 6 11.67 10.43 16.91
CA SER A 6 12.17 9.23 16.26
C SER A 6 12.27 9.59 14.78
N ASN A 7 13.50 9.59 14.24
CA ASN A 7 13.69 9.69 12.81
C ASN A 7 12.74 8.67 12.19
N VAL A 8 11.76 9.15 11.44
CA VAL A 8 10.79 8.31 10.77
C VAL A 8 11.61 7.26 10.02
N SER A 9 11.47 5.99 10.40
CA SER A 9 12.23 4.90 9.78
C SER A 9 12.11 5.04 8.27
N ALA A 10 13.20 4.83 7.52
CA ALA A 10 13.19 4.95 6.06
C ALA A 10 12.05 4.16 5.41
N ALA A 11 11.64 3.04 6.02
CA ALA A 11 10.48 2.25 5.62
C ALA A 11 9.13 2.99 5.79
N GLU A 12 8.97 3.72 6.88
CA GLU A 12 7.77 4.51 7.17
C GLU A 12 7.71 5.76 6.28
N GLN A 13 8.85 6.37 5.95
CA GLN A 13 8.90 7.47 4.99
C GLN A 13 8.58 7.00 3.57
N ALA A 14 9.09 5.84 3.16
CA ALA A 14 8.72 5.22 1.88
C ALA A 14 7.23 4.85 1.81
N ARG A 15 6.64 4.40 2.93
CA ARG A 15 5.19 4.15 3.03
C ARG A 15 4.41 5.45 2.82
N ARG A 16 4.76 6.51 3.53
CA ARG A 16 4.13 7.84 3.39
C ARG A 16 4.23 8.38 1.97
N ASN A 17 5.39 8.24 1.33
CA ASN A 17 5.58 8.68 -0.05
C ASN A 17 4.71 7.87 -1.04
N ARG A 18 4.55 6.55 -0.82
CA ARG A 18 3.62 5.73 -1.61
C ARG A 18 2.16 6.13 -1.41
N VAL A 19 1.74 6.38 -0.16
CA VAL A 19 0.39 6.87 0.16
C VAL A 19 0.12 8.21 -0.53
N PHE A 20 1.10 9.12 -0.47
CA PHE A 20 1.01 10.42 -1.13
C PHE A 20 0.87 10.28 -2.65
N LEU A 21 1.73 9.47 -3.29
CA LEU A 21 1.64 9.20 -4.72
C LEU A 21 0.30 8.59 -5.13
N TRP A 22 -0.22 7.62 -4.37
CA TRP A 22 -1.55 7.05 -4.62
C TRP A 22 -2.67 8.07 -4.48
N THR A 23 -2.56 8.96 -3.48
CA THR A 23 -3.55 10.04 -3.28
C THR A 23 -3.55 11.00 -4.46
N VAL A 24 -2.36 11.45 -4.90
CA VAL A 24 -2.21 12.31 -6.08
C VAL A 24 -2.76 11.63 -7.33
N PHE A 25 -2.44 10.35 -7.54
CA PHE A 25 -2.94 9.56 -8.67
C PHE A 25 -4.48 9.51 -8.70
N VAL A 26 -5.13 9.26 -7.56
CA VAL A 26 -6.58 9.25 -7.44
C VAL A 26 -7.18 10.62 -7.77
N ILE A 27 -6.57 11.71 -7.27
CA ILE A 27 -7.01 13.08 -7.57
C ILE A 27 -6.93 13.36 -9.07
N VAL A 28 -5.82 13.02 -9.72
CA VAL A 28 -5.62 13.27 -11.16
C VAL A 28 -6.64 12.49 -12.00
N ILE A 29 -6.87 11.21 -11.69
CA ILE A 29 -7.87 10.41 -12.43
C ILE A 29 -9.29 10.96 -12.23
N ASN A 30 -9.65 11.35 -11.01
CA ASN A 30 -10.96 11.95 -10.76
C ASN A 30 -11.11 13.29 -11.48
N ALA A 31 -10.09 14.15 -11.49
CA ALA A 31 -10.11 15.42 -12.22
C ALA A 31 -10.27 15.20 -13.74
N LEU A 32 -9.54 14.24 -14.31
CA LEU A 32 -9.67 13.85 -15.72
C LEU A 32 -11.07 13.30 -16.03
N SER A 33 -11.65 12.52 -15.11
CA SER A 33 -13.02 12.01 -15.27
C SER A 33 -14.06 13.12 -15.30
N VAL A 34 -13.92 14.15 -14.43
CA VAL A 34 -14.85 15.29 -14.41
C VAL A 34 -14.72 16.13 -15.68
N PHE A 35 -13.50 16.33 -16.17
CA PHE A 35 -13.23 17.14 -17.36
C PHE A 35 -13.73 16.47 -18.65
N THR A 36 -13.47 15.17 -18.81
CA THR A 36 -13.79 14.44 -20.04
C THR A 36 -15.24 13.96 -20.11
N LYS A 37 -15.94 13.86 -18.97
CA LYS A 37 -17.32 13.36 -18.84
C LYS A 37 -17.56 11.97 -19.46
N LEU A 38 -16.52 11.23 -19.79
CA LEU A 38 -16.65 9.87 -20.31
C LEU A 38 -16.88 8.91 -19.15
N TRP A 39 -17.95 8.13 -19.24
CA TRP A 39 -18.31 7.06 -18.31
C TRP A 39 -17.17 6.07 -18.03
N ILE A 40 -16.32 5.80 -19.02
CA ILE A 40 -15.12 4.95 -18.90
C ILE A 40 -14.13 5.54 -17.88
N PHE A 41 -13.94 6.86 -17.86
CA PHE A 41 -13.06 7.49 -16.88
C PHE A 41 -13.69 7.52 -15.48
N GLN A 42 -15.02 7.55 -15.35
CA GLN A 42 -15.68 7.36 -14.06
C GLN A 42 -15.47 5.94 -13.51
N ALA A 43 -15.64 4.93 -14.37
CA ALA A 43 -15.39 3.54 -13.99
C ALA A 43 -13.92 3.33 -13.57
N LEU A 44 -12.98 3.86 -14.35
CA LEU A 44 -11.54 3.83 -14.03
C LEU A 44 -11.22 4.57 -12.72
N ALA A 45 -11.89 5.70 -12.45
CA ALA A 45 -11.73 6.44 -11.21
C ALA A 45 -12.20 5.63 -9.98
N MET A 46 -13.35 4.97 -10.06
CA MET A 46 -13.84 4.10 -8.98
C MET A 46 -12.88 2.93 -8.73
N VAL A 47 -12.47 2.22 -9.79
CA VAL A 47 -11.53 1.08 -9.68
C VAL A 47 -10.19 1.54 -9.13
N GLY A 48 -9.65 2.66 -9.64
CA GLY A 48 -8.38 3.24 -9.17
C GLY A 48 -8.43 3.65 -7.70
N THR A 49 -9.54 4.26 -7.26
CA THR A 49 -9.74 4.65 -5.86
C THR A 49 -9.84 3.44 -4.94
N ALA A 50 -10.62 2.42 -5.33
CA ALA A 50 -10.75 1.18 -4.56
C ALA A 50 -9.40 0.46 -4.42
N TYR A 51 -8.64 0.36 -5.52
CA TYR A 51 -7.32 -0.25 -5.51
C TYR A 51 -6.30 0.53 -4.66
N ALA A 52 -6.33 1.87 -4.72
CA ALA A 52 -5.49 2.72 -3.89
C ALA A 52 -5.78 2.50 -2.40
N LEU A 53 -7.06 2.48 -2.01
CA LEU A 53 -7.48 2.21 -0.64
C LEU A 53 -7.06 0.81 -0.17
N TYR A 54 -7.25 -0.22 -1.00
CA TYR A 54 -6.74 -1.56 -0.71
C TYR A 54 -5.23 -1.55 -0.48
N ARG A 55 -4.47 -0.88 -1.35
CA ARG A 55 -3.01 -0.78 -1.21
C ARG A 55 -2.59 -0.08 0.09
N ILE A 56 -3.29 0.98 0.49
CA ILE A 56 -2.94 1.75 1.70
C ILE A 56 -3.35 1.01 2.98
N VAL A 57 -4.59 0.53 3.04
CA VAL A 57 -5.20 -0.03 4.26
C VAL A 57 -4.81 -1.48 4.49
N VAL A 58 -4.72 -2.27 3.41
CA VAL A 58 -4.52 -3.72 3.49
C VAL A 58 -3.05 -4.06 3.25
N TRP A 59 -2.50 -3.60 2.12
CA TRP A 59 -1.23 -4.09 1.61
C TRP A 59 0.00 -3.45 2.27
N ASP A 60 0.04 -2.13 2.36
CA ASP A 60 1.15 -1.35 2.94
C ASP A 60 1.04 -1.19 4.47
N ASN A 61 -0.10 -1.56 5.06
CA ASN A 61 -0.30 -1.55 6.50
C ASN A 61 0.36 -2.77 7.15
N VAL A 62 1.52 -2.59 7.78
CA VAL A 62 2.30 -3.69 8.39
C VAL A 62 1.53 -4.42 9.50
N ASN A 63 0.59 -3.75 10.16
CA ASN A 63 -0.25 -4.34 11.21
C ASN A 63 -1.40 -5.19 10.64
N ASN A 64 -1.68 -5.11 9.34
CA ASN A 64 -2.73 -5.88 8.73
C ASN A 64 -2.26 -7.31 8.40
N ARG A 65 -3.15 -8.30 8.63
CA ARG A 65 -2.87 -9.73 8.42
C ARG A 65 -2.61 -10.06 6.95
N TYR A 66 -3.21 -9.30 6.03
CA TYR A 66 -3.08 -9.47 4.58
C TYR A 66 -2.04 -8.54 3.95
N SER A 67 -1.17 -7.94 4.76
CA SER A 67 -0.14 -7.03 4.27
C SER A 67 0.96 -7.75 3.49
N ARG A 68 1.75 -6.95 2.76
CA ARG A 68 2.93 -7.39 2.00
C ARG A 68 3.97 -8.14 2.84
N LYS A 69 3.89 -8.04 4.18
CA LYS A 69 4.72 -8.79 5.11
C LYS A 69 4.48 -10.30 4.99
N TYR A 70 3.22 -10.70 4.84
CA TYR A 70 2.83 -12.12 4.84
C TYR A 70 2.37 -12.64 3.49
N TYR A 71 2.03 -11.75 2.56
CA TYR A 71 1.52 -12.12 1.25
C TYR A 71 2.34 -11.47 0.13
N ASP A 72 2.37 -12.09 -1.06
CA ASP A 72 2.90 -11.55 -2.29
C ASP A 72 1.83 -10.80 -3.09
N TRP A 73 2.26 -10.11 -4.16
CA TRP A 73 1.37 -9.22 -4.90
C TRP A 73 0.23 -9.96 -5.61
N ALA A 74 0.39 -11.28 -5.82
CA ALA A 74 -0.61 -12.19 -6.37
C ALA A 74 -1.54 -12.79 -5.30
N GLY A 75 -1.33 -12.46 -4.01
CA GLY A 75 -2.17 -12.90 -2.90
C GLY A 75 -1.77 -14.26 -2.31
N HIS A 76 -0.62 -14.83 -2.71
CA HIS A 76 -0.10 -16.03 -2.10
C HIS A 76 0.63 -15.68 -0.79
N LYS A 77 0.47 -16.53 0.22
CA LYS A 77 1.29 -16.39 1.43
C LYS A 77 2.75 -16.49 1.04
N LYS A 78 3.54 -15.49 1.41
CA LYS A 78 4.99 -15.64 1.46
C LYS A 78 5.27 -16.77 2.44
N SER A 79 5.79 -17.87 1.91
CA SER A 79 6.39 -18.93 2.70
C SER A 79 7.33 -18.26 3.70
N THR A 80 6.95 -18.29 4.97
CA THR A 80 7.85 -17.89 6.04
C THR A 80 8.80 -19.05 6.22
N SER A 81 9.79 -19.15 5.33
CA SER A 81 10.96 -19.99 5.55
C SER A 81 11.78 -19.37 6.67
N LYS A 82 11.30 -19.54 7.91
CA LYS A 82 12.05 -19.30 9.14
C LYS A 82 11.62 -20.32 10.18
N LYS A 83 11.85 -21.60 9.88
CA LYS A 83 11.97 -22.67 10.88
C LYS A 83 12.60 -23.93 10.26
N GLN A 84 13.78 -23.82 9.66
CA GLN A 84 14.54 -25.03 9.24
C GLN A 84 16.07 -24.83 9.17
N SER A 85 16.61 -23.88 9.95
CA SER A 85 18.08 -23.69 10.08
C SER A 85 18.49 -23.47 11.55
N MET A 86 17.75 -24.09 12.48
CA MET A 86 18.15 -24.24 13.88
C MET A 86 17.79 -25.66 14.31
N ASN A 87 18.38 -26.65 13.62
CA ASN A 87 18.59 -28.01 14.12
C ASN A 87 19.46 -28.76 13.11
N SER A 88 20.73 -28.41 13.04
CA SER A 88 21.77 -29.41 12.77
C SER A 88 22.61 -29.40 14.03
N ASN A 89 22.33 -30.36 14.91
CA ASN A 89 23.34 -30.85 15.84
C ASN A 89 24.50 -31.46 15.04
#